data_AF-A0A381CXI2-F1
#
_entry.id   AF-A0A381CXI2-F1
#
_cell.length_a   1.000
_cell.length_b   1.000
_cell.length_c   1.000
_cell.angle_alpha   90.00
_cell.angle_beta   90.00
_cell.angle_gamma   90.00
#
_symmetry.space_group_name_H-M   'P 1'
#
loop_
_entity.id
_entity.type
_entity.pdbx_description
1 polymer ?
#
loop_
_entity_poly.entity_id
_entity_poly.type
_entity_poly.pdbx_seq_one_letter_code
_entity_poly.pdbx_strand_id
1 'polypeptide(L)' 'MDSTIKDKHIEMRDFLFSKYKKMTFSRKECAEILGVSLQTLDRLTKNKKIESMNITRFVLFSIEEIAKVLSGDKRMK' A
#
# COMPACT_ATOMS: atom_id res chain seq x y z
N MET A 1 -21.38 -4.33 11.34
CA MET A 1 -20.95 -4.45 9.92
C MET A 1 -19.51 -3.97 9.76
N ASP A 2 -18.57 -4.51 10.56
CA ASP A 2 -17.15 -4.07 10.63
C ASP A 2 -16.16 -5.24 10.47
N SER A 3 -16.62 -6.47 10.71
CA SER A 3 -15.80 -7.69 10.60
C SER A 3 -15.32 -7.97 9.17
N THR A 4 -16.18 -7.73 8.17
CA THR A 4 -15.89 -8.06 6.76
C THR A 4 -14.79 -7.23 6.12
N ILE A 5 -14.45 -6.07 6.71
CA ILE A 5 -13.38 -5.19 6.23
C ILE A 5 -12.05 -5.60 6.87
N LYS A 6 -12.04 -5.88 8.17
CA LYS A 6 -10.86 -6.40 8.89
C LYS A 6 -10.30 -7.67 8.27
N ASP A 7 -11.15 -8.60 7.87
CA ASP A 7 -10.71 -9.85 7.25
C ASP A 7 -10.00 -9.63 5.91
N LYS A 8 -10.50 -8.70 5.07
CA LYS A 8 -9.91 -8.41 3.76
C LYS A 8 -8.51 -7.82 3.85
N HIS A 9 -8.24 -6.98 4.86
CA HIS A 9 -6.91 -6.41 5.07
C HIS A 9 -5.87 -7.46 5.44
N ILE A 10 -6.26 -8.42 6.29
CA ILE A 10 -5.38 -9.49 6.75
C ILE A 10 -5.09 -10.43 5.57
N GLU A 11 -6.12 -10.83 4.82
CA GLU A 11 -5.96 -11.65 3.62
C GLU A 11 -5.07 -10.98 2.56
N MET A 12 -5.25 -9.68 2.32
CA MET A 12 -4.45 -8.94 1.35
C MET A 12 -2.99 -8.79 1.80
N ARG A 13 -2.76 -8.54 3.09
CA ARG A 13 -1.41 -8.50 3.66
C ARG A 13 -0.72 -9.86 3.50
N ASP A 14 -1.40 -10.93 3.84
CA ASP A 14 -0.82 -12.28 3.78
C ASP A 14 -0.56 -12.72 2.33
N PHE A 15 -1.42 -12.33 1.39
CA PHE A 15 -1.19 -12.51 -0.05
C PHE A 15 0.06 -11.76 -0.52
N LEU A 16 0.18 -10.47 -0.20
CA LEU A 16 1.35 -9.65 -0.55
C LEU A 16 2.63 -10.21 0.10
N PHE A 17 2.54 -10.69 1.34
CA PHE A 17 3.68 -11.24 2.06
C PHE A 17 4.12 -12.57 1.46
N SER A 18 3.18 -13.45 1.13
CA SER A 18 3.45 -14.72 0.46
C SER A 18 4.12 -14.52 -0.91
N LYS A 19 3.63 -13.53 -1.69
CA LYS A 19 4.14 -13.23 -3.03
C LYS A 19 5.53 -12.59 -3.04
N TYR A 20 5.75 -11.59 -2.18
CA TYR A 20 6.96 -10.76 -2.23
C TYR A 20 7.98 -11.06 -1.11
N LYS A 21 7.57 -11.75 -0.04
CA LYS A 21 8.39 -12.09 1.14
C LYS A 21 9.10 -10.89 1.79
N LYS A 22 8.50 -9.69 1.68
CA LYS A 22 9.04 -8.42 2.20
C LYS A 22 7.92 -7.64 2.91
N MET A 23 8.33 -6.84 3.90
CA MET A 23 7.42 -5.96 4.67
C MET A 23 7.34 -4.54 4.11
N THR A 24 8.30 -4.14 3.27
CA THR A 24 8.38 -2.78 2.72
C THR A 24 8.72 -2.80 1.23
N PHE A 25 8.15 -1.85 0.50
CA PHE A 25 8.25 -1.75 -0.95
C PHE A 25 8.77 -0.38 -1.35
N SER A 26 9.61 -0.33 -2.37
CA SER A 26 10.04 0.91 -2.99
C SER A 26 8.87 1.60 -3.72
N ARG A 27 9.06 2.88 -4.10
CA ARG A 27 8.11 3.62 -4.93
C ARG A 27 7.73 2.86 -6.21
N LYS A 28 8.69 2.20 -6.87
CA LYS A 28 8.43 1.43 -8.10
C LYS A 28 7.57 0.20 -7.83
N GLU A 29 7.97 -0.61 -6.86
CA GLU A 29 7.21 -1.80 -6.47
C GLU A 29 5.80 -1.45 -6.00
N CYS A 30 5.64 -0.36 -5.22
CA CYS A 30 4.33 0.10 -4.77
C CYS A 30 3.41 0.50 -5.93
N ALA A 31 3.94 1.23 -6.92
CA ALA A 31 3.18 1.62 -8.11
C ALA A 31 2.73 0.40 -8.94
N GLU A 32 3.62 -0.59 -9.10
CA GLU A 32 3.31 -1.84 -9.78
C GLU A 32 2.24 -2.65 -9.04
N ILE A 33 2.34 -2.78 -7.72
CA ILE A 33 1.37 -3.51 -6.89
C ILE A 33 -0.01 -2.85 -6.94
N LEU A 34 -0.06 -1.52 -6.89
CA LEU A 34 -1.30 -0.75 -6.96
C LEU A 34 -1.84 -0.61 -8.39
N GLY A 35 -1.08 -1.02 -9.41
CA GLY A 35 -1.48 -0.87 -10.82
C GLY A 35 -1.62 0.59 -11.27
N VAL A 36 -0.84 1.50 -10.69
CA VAL A 36 -0.88 2.93 -10.99
C VAL A 36 0.46 3.44 -11.53
N SER A 37 0.46 4.58 -12.22
CA SER A 37 1.70 5.23 -12.61
C SER A 37 2.45 5.81 -11.39
N LEU A 38 3.78 5.95 -11.50
CA LEU A 38 4.59 6.61 -10.46
C LEU A 38 4.08 8.02 -10.14
N GLN A 39 3.61 8.74 -11.16
CA GLN A 39 3.05 10.09 -11.00
C GLN A 39 1.76 10.09 -10.19
N THR A 40 0.88 9.11 -10.43
CA THR A 40 -0.33 8.92 -9.63
C THR A 40 0.04 8.54 -8.20
N LEU A 41 1.02 7.66 -8.00
CA LEU A 41 1.50 7.31 -6.66
C LEU A 41 2.07 8.52 -5.91
N ASP A 42 2.87 9.35 -6.57
CA ASP A 42 3.42 10.57 -5.97
C ASP A 42 2.31 11.55 -5.59
N ARG A 43 1.27 11.70 -6.45
CA ARG A 43 0.08 12.51 -6.13
C ARG A 43 -0.66 11.95 -4.92
N LEU A 44 -0.85 10.63 -4.85
CA LEU A 44 -1.52 9.97 -3.72
C LEU A 44 -0.75 10.15 -2.41
N THR A 45 0.58 10.04 -2.48
CA THR A 45 1.47 10.24 -1.33
C THR A 45 1.42 11.70 -0.87
N LYS A 46 1.48 12.66 -1.81
CA LYS A 46 1.36 14.10 -1.53
C LYS A 46 0.00 14.46 -0.92
N ASN A 47 -1.06 13.81 -1.38
CA ASN A 47 -2.42 13.99 -0.86
C ASN A 47 -2.70 13.17 0.42
N LYS A 48 -1.67 12.55 1.02
CA LYS A 48 -1.78 11.68 2.22
C LYS A 48 -2.79 10.53 2.08
N LYS A 49 -3.10 10.15 0.84
CA LYS A 49 -3.97 9.00 0.54
C LYS A 49 -3.23 7.68 0.75
N ILE A 50 -1.91 7.68 0.65
CA ILE A 50 -1.03 6.57 1.00
C ILE A 50 0.12 7.13 1.83
N GLU A 51 0.47 6.45 2.92
CA GLU A 51 1.59 6.85 3.76
C GLU A 51 2.89 6.18 3.30
N SER A 52 3.97 6.95 3.33
CA SER A 52 5.31 6.47 3.01
C SER A 52 6.22 6.66 4.22
N MET A 53 7.10 5.69 4.45
CA MET A 53 8.20 5.78 5.39
C MET A 53 9.44 6.30 4.68
N ASN A 54 9.97 7.43 5.15
CA ASN A 54 11.23 7.96 4.68
C ASN A 54 12.35 7.38 5.54
N ILE A 55 13.05 6.36 5.03
CA ILE A 55 14.22 5.78 5.69
C ILE A 55 15.46 6.36 5.03
N THR A 56 16.07 7.32 5.70
CA THR A 56 17.29 8.02 5.26
C THR A 56 17.12 8.69 3.89
N ARG A 57 17.46 7.98 2.79
CA ARG A 57 17.37 8.47 1.41
C ARG A 57 16.30 7.78 0.57
N PHE A 58 15.61 6.78 1.13
CA PHE A 58 14.64 5.97 0.41
C PHE A 58 13.23 6.24 0.90
N VAL A 59 12.32 6.36 -0.06
CA VAL A 59 10.87 6.39 0.18
C VAL A 59 10.36 4.96 0.05
N LEU A 60 9.86 4.42 1.14
CA LEU A 60 9.34 3.06 1.24
C LEU A 60 7.87 3.07 1.66
N PHE A 61 7.15 2.01 1.31
CA PHE A 61 5.74 1.81 1.62
C PHE A 61 5.61 0.50 2.39
N SER A 62 4.92 0.49 3.53
CA SER A 62 4.70 -0.74 4.27
C SER A 62 3.66 -1.62 3.55
N ILE A 63 3.81 -2.92 3.72
CA ILE A 63 2.84 -3.89 3.22
C ILE A 63 1.44 -3.64 3.78
N GLU A 64 1.34 -3.21 5.04
CA GLU A 64 0.09 -2.86 5.70
C GLU A 64 -0.59 -1.69 5.01
N GLU A 65 0.17 -0.65 4.66
CA GLU A 65 -0.39 0.54 4.03
C GLU A 65 -0.88 0.23 2.61
N ILE A 66 -0.13 -0.60 1.87
CA ILE A 66 -0.56 -1.09 0.55
C ILE A 66 -1.84 -1.95 0.67
N ALA A 67 -1.89 -2.83 1.66
CA ALA A 67 -3.07 -3.68 1.90
C ALA A 67 -4.31 -2.84 2.23
N LYS A 68 -4.19 -1.77 3.03
CA LYS A 68 -5.30 -0.85 3.32
C LYS A 68 -5.86 -0.16 2.07
N VAL A 69 -4.97 0.26 1.17
CA VAL A 69 -5.36 0.90 -0.09
C VAL A 69 -6.08 -0.10 -1.00
N LEU A 70 -5.53 -1.31 -1.17
CA LEU A 70 -6.11 -2.35 -2.03
C LEU A 70 -7.45 -2.89 -1.52
N SER A 71 -7.58 -3.03 -0.20
CA SER A 71 -8.80 -3.55 0.42
C SER A 71 -9.92 -2.51 0.50
N GLY A 72 -9.63 -1.26 0.12
CA GLY A 72 -10.63 -0.19 0.05
C GLY A 72 -10.97 0.49 1.38
N ASP A 73 -10.20 0.28 2.46
CA ASP A 73 -10.35 1.08 3.68
C ASP A 73 -10.11 2.56 3.39
N LYS A 74 -9.11 2.81 2.54
CA LYS A 74 -8.74 4.15 2.12
C LYS A 74 -9.41 4.43 0.78
N ARG A 75 -10.63 4.99 0.82
CA ARG A 75 -11.34 5.39 -0.41
C ARG A 75 -10.51 6.44 -1.17
N MET A 76 -10.05 6.06 -2.36
CA MET A 76 -9.35 6.92 -3.33
C MET A 76 -10.33 7.88 -4.06
N LYS A 77 -11.33 8.41 -3.34
CA LYS A 77 -12.18 9.51 -3.84
C LYS A 77 -11.47 10.84 -3.68
#